data_AF-A0A9E3LH70-F1
#
_entry.id   AF-A0A9E3LH70-F1
#
_cell.length_a   1.000
_cell.length_b   1.000
_cell.length_c   1.000
_cell.angle_alpha   90.00
_cell.angle_beta   90.00
_cell.angle_gamma   90.00
#
_symmetry.space_group_name_H-M   'P 1'
#
loop_
_entity.id
_entity.type
_entity.pdbx_description
1 polymer ?
#
loop_
_entity_poly.entity_id
_entity_poly.type
_entity_poly.pdbx_seq_one_letter_code
_entity_poly.pdbx_strand_id
1 'polypeptide(L)'
;MPPFQVVSEFEPAGDQPQAVEALAEGLARGDRFQTLLGITGSGKSATMAWAIERAQRPTLVIAPNKSLAAQLANEFREFFPRNRVEYFVSYYDYYQPEAYVPSSDTYIEKDSSINDEIDRLRHSATSALLTRQDVIVVASVSCIYGLGSPEEYRANLLVLRTGEEHDQRSILSRLVDMQYDRNDMALARGSFRVRGDTIELHPAYEETGVRIELFGDEVERMTRVDLLTGERLEELDELVVFPATHYVAGDERLKAAMVRIEAELAERLAWFEAEGKLLEAQRLRMRTNYDLEMLAEVGVCNGIENYSAPIDGRAPGTPPHTLLDFF
;
A
#
# COMPACT_ATOMS: atom_id res chain seq x y z
N MET A 1 -13.96 9.51 14.90
CA MET A 1 -12.70 8.75 15.03
C MET A 1 -12.21 8.89 16.46
N PRO A 2 -11.72 7.82 17.11
CA PRO A 2 -11.19 7.93 18.45
C PRO A 2 -9.90 8.76 18.45
N PRO A 3 -9.64 9.58 19.49
CA PRO A 3 -8.33 10.23 19.66
C PRO A 3 -7.25 9.19 19.92
N PHE A 4 -5.98 9.55 19.71
CA PHE A 4 -4.87 8.74 20.21
C PHE A 4 -4.97 8.63 21.73
N GLN A 5 -4.88 7.41 22.25
CA GLN A 5 -4.94 7.13 23.68
C GLN A 5 -3.87 6.11 24.06
N VAL A 6 -2.93 6.52 24.91
CA VAL A 6 -1.94 5.61 25.50
C VAL A 6 -2.61 4.79 26.60
N VAL A 7 -2.41 3.47 26.55
CA VAL A 7 -2.76 2.53 27.61
C VAL A 7 -1.45 1.96 28.14
N SER A 8 -1.16 2.23 29.40
CA SER A 8 0.09 1.83 30.06
C SER A 8 -0.15 1.72 31.56
N GLU A 9 0.52 0.77 32.21
CA GLU A 9 0.58 0.69 33.69
C GLU A 9 1.55 1.72 34.28
N PHE A 10 2.39 2.32 33.44
CA PHE A 10 3.39 3.31 33.81
C PHE A 10 2.93 4.72 33.45
N GLU A 11 3.22 5.67 34.34
CA GLU A 11 3.13 7.11 34.10
C GLU A 11 4.51 7.68 33.72
N PRO A 12 4.57 8.80 32.97
CA PRO A 12 5.83 9.48 32.68
C PRO A 12 6.61 9.80 33.96
N ALA A 13 7.88 9.38 34.03
CA ALA A 13 8.72 9.56 35.21
C ALA A 13 10.10 10.15 34.87
N GLY A 14 10.80 10.68 35.88
CA GLY A 14 12.09 11.35 35.69
C GLY A 14 11.96 12.56 34.76
N ASP A 15 12.79 12.62 33.71
CA ASP A 15 12.78 13.71 32.73
C ASP A 15 11.72 13.55 31.62
N GLN A 16 11.00 12.43 31.59
CA GLN A 16 10.00 12.14 30.55
C GLN A 16 8.85 13.17 30.51
N PRO A 17 8.25 13.63 31.62
CA PRO A 17 7.19 14.64 31.57
C PRO A 17 7.64 15.93 30.89
N GLN A 18 8.84 16.42 31.22
CA GLN A 18 9.40 17.62 30.63
C GLN A 18 9.71 17.42 29.13
N ALA A 19 10.24 16.26 28.76
CA ALA A 19 10.53 15.93 27.37
C ALA A 19 9.25 15.87 26.51
N VAL A 20 8.18 15.24 27.02
CA VAL A 20 6.88 15.15 26.35
C VAL A 20 6.30 16.54 26.14
N GLU A 21 6.27 17.38 27.18
CA GLU A 21 5.73 18.75 27.07
C GLU A 21 6.53 19.59 26.08
N ALA A 22 7.87 19.56 26.16
CA ALA A 22 8.73 20.32 25.25
C ALA A 22 8.53 19.93 23.78
N LEU A 23 8.41 18.63 23.49
CA LEU A 23 8.15 18.12 22.13
C LEU A 23 6.76 18.55 21.63
N ALA A 24 5.74 18.43 22.48
CA ALA A 24 4.37 18.78 22.13
C ALA A 24 4.20 20.30 21.90
N GLU A 25 4.78 21.12 22.77
CA GLU A 25 4.81 22.58 22.58
C GLU A 25 5.57 22.97 21.31
N GLY A 26 6.70 22.32 21.01
CA GLY A 26 7.43 22.57 19.77
C GLY A 26 6.61 22.26 18.53
N LEU A 27 5.85 21.16 18.55
CA LEU A 27 4.91 20.85 17.47
C LEU A 27 3.81 21.90 17.35
N ALA A 28 3.26 22.37 18.47
CA ALA A 28 2.23 23.42 18.49
C ALA A 28 2.76 24.78 18.00
N ARG A 29 4.04 25.10 18.24
CA ARG A 29 4.71 26.29 17.69
C ARG A 29 5.04 26.19 16.20
N GLY A 30 4.97 24.99 15.62
CA GLY A 30 5.34 24.74 14.23
C GLY A 30 6.83 24.47 14.02
N ASP A 31 7.56 24.06 15.06
CA ASP A 31 8.97 23.72 14.97
C ASP A 31 9.13 22.50 14.03
N ARG A 32 9.78 22.72 12.88
CA ARG A 32 9.95 21.69 11.84
C ARG A 32 10.89 20.57 12.28
N PHE A 33 11.91 20.89 13.08
CA PHE A 33 12.93 19.94 13.52
C PHE A 33 13.11 20.03 15.02
N GLN A 34 12.95 18.88 15.69
CA GLN A 34 13.17 18.72 17.12
C GLN A 34 14.02 17.48 17.35
N THR A 35 14.75 17.42 18.47
CA THR A 35 15.63 16.28 18.78
C THR A 35 15.44 15.86 20.22
N LEU A 36 14.97 14.63 20.43
CA LEU A 36 14.93 13.98 21.73
C LEU A 36 16.28 13.31 22.01
N LEU A 37 17.12 13.96 22.83
CA LEU A 37 18.40 13.40 23.26
C LEU A 37 18.21 12.44 24.45
N GLY A 38 17.77 11.21 24.18
CA GLY A 38 17.52 10.20 25.22
C GLY A 38 18.62 9.14 25.33
N ILE A 39 19.18 8.94 26.53
CA ILE A 39 20.13 7.84 26.82
C ILE A 39 19.49 6.47 26.58
N THR A 40 20.30 5.42 26.39
CA THR A 40 19.78 4.04 26.30
C THR A 40 19.07 3.66 27.60
N GLY A 41 17.91 3.00 27.49
CA GLY A 41 17.11 2.60 28.66
C GLY A 41 16.21 3.69 29.26
N SER A 42 16.24 4.92 28.76
CA SER A 42 15.38 6.03 29.25
C SER A 42 13.89 5.94 28.86
N GLY A 43 13.46 4.87 28.19
CA GLY A 43 12.08 4.72 27.74
C GLY A 43 11.68 5.63 26.57
N LYS A 44 12.58 5.86 25.61
CA LYS A 44 12.32 6.73 24.44
C LYS A 44 11.03 6.42 23.69
N SER A 45 10.70 5.14 23.49
CA SER A 45 9.45 4.74 22.82
C SER A 45 8.22 5.22 23.58
N ALA A 46 8.21 5.08 24.92
CA ALA A 46 7.13 5.57 25.77
C ALA A 46 7.04 7.11 25.73
N THR A 47 8.18 7.81 25.82
CA THR A 47 8.24 9.28 25.64
C THR A 47 7.61 9.71 24.32
N MET A 48 7.92 9.01 23.21
CA MET A 48 7.33 9.32 21.91
C MET A 48 5.84 8.96 21.85
N ALA A 49 5.40 7.87 22.49
CA ALA A 49 3.98 7.51 22.57
C ALA A 49 3.17 8.62 23.27
N TRP A 50 3.60 9.08 24.44
CA TRP A 50 2.93 10.20 25.12
C TRP A 50 3.00 11.50 24.32
N ALA A 51 4.09 11.76 23.60
CA ALA A 51 4.18 12.91 22.71
C ALA A 51 3.17 12.83 21.53
N ILE A 52 2.98 11.64 20.94
CA ILE A 52 1.98 11.41 19.88
C ILE A 52 0.56 11.60 20.44
N GLU A 53 0.26 11.03 21.61
CA GLU A 53 -1.02 11.24 22.29
C GLU A 53 -1.26 12.72 22.59
N ARG A 54 -0.23 13.47 22.99
CA ARG A 54 -0.37 14.92 23.23
C ARG A 54 -0.60 15.69 21.93
N ALA A 55 0.06 15.29 20.84
CA ALA A 55 0.00 15.98 19.56
C ALA A 55 -1.26 15.69 18.73
N GLN A 56 -1.86 14.51 18.90
CA GLN A 56 -3.06 14.07 18.17
C GLN A 56 -2.91 14.17 16.63
N ARG A 57 -1.80 13.69 16.08
CA ARG A 57 -1.50 13.73 14.64
C ARG A 57 -1.09 12.35 14.10
N PRO A 58 -1.53 11.96 12.89
CA PRO A 58 -0.98 10.80 12.20
C PRO A 58 0.54 10.88 12.20
N THR A 59 1.22 9.78 12.53
CA THR A 59 2.66 9.79 12.77
C THR A 59 3.36 8.70 11.98
N LEU A 60 4.41 9.07 11.25
CA LEU A 60 5.35 8.15 10.61
C LEU A 60 6.59 7.98 11.49
N VAL A 61 6.87 6.76 11.92
CA VAL A 61 8.09 6.39 12.65
C VAL A 61 9.02 5.66 11.70
N ILE A 62 10.18 6.24 11.38
CA ILE A 62 11.14 5.65 10.44
C ILE A 62 12.25 4.94 11.20
N ALA A 63 12.43 3.65 10.95
CA ALA A 63 13.47 2.81 11.53
C ALA A 63 14.50 2.37 10.48
N PRO A 64 15.80 2.26 10.83
CA PRO A 64 16.87 1.94 9.90
C PRO A 64 16.89 0.48 9.44
N ASN A 65 16.18 -0.43 10.12
CA ASN A 65 16.14 -1.85 9.77
C ASN A 65 14.80 -2.49 10.17
N LYS A 66 14.49 -3.65 9.56
CA LYS A 66 13.23 -4.38 9.78
C LYS A 66 13.07 -4.83 11.25
N SER A 67 14.15 -5.23 11.92
CA SER A 67 14.09 -5.73 13.31
C SER A 67 13.65 -4.65 14.29
N LEU A 68 14.25 -3.46 14.23
CA LEU A 68 13.86 -2.33 15.07
C LEU A 68 12.47 -1.80 14.68
N ALA A 69 12.14 -1.80 13.39
CA ALA A 69 10.79 -1.42 12.94
C ALA A 69 9.73 -2.36 13.56
N ALA A 70 9.95 -3.67 13.53
CA ALA A 70 9.02 -4.64 14.12
C ALA A 70 8.90 -4.49 15.64
N GLN A 71 10.03 -4.26 16.33
CA GLN A 71 10.03 -3.98 17.76
C GLN A 71 9.17 -2.74 18.08
N LEU A 72 9.44 -1.62 17.41
CA LEU A 72 8.69 -0.38 17.63
C LEU A 72 7.21 -0.53 17.29
N ALA A 73 6.87 -1.24 16.21
CA ALA A 73 5.47 -1.51 15.87
C ALA A 73 4.75 -2.27 16.98
N ASN A 74 5.39 -3.28 17.58
CA ASN A 74 4.81 -4.03 18.70
C ASN A 74 4.70 -3.17 19.96
N GLU A 75 5.73 -2.41 20.33
CA GLU A 75 5.68 -1.48 21.46
C GLU A 75 4.56 -0.44 21.28
N PHE A 76 4.41 0.14 20.08
CA PHE A 76 3.33 1.09 19.80
C PHE A 76 1.95 0.42 19.82
N ARG A 77 1.80 -0.84 19.38
CA ARG A 77 0.53 -1.59 19.51
C ARG A 77 0.13 -1.80 20.96
N GLU A 78 1.11 -2.09 21.83
CA GLU A 78 0.87 -2.21 23.27
C GLU A 78 0.46 -0.87 23.89
N PHE A 79 1.11 0.23 23.49
CA PHE A 79 0.73 1.57 23.96
C PHE A 79 -0.61 2.04 23.40
N PHE A 80 -0.97 1.70 22.16
CA PHE A 80 -2.15 2.20 21.46
C PHE A 80 -3.11 1.08 21.03
N PRO A 81 -3.64 0.26 21.95
CA PRO A 81 -4.46 -0.91 21.61
C PRO A 81 -5.83 -0.53 21.00
N ARG A 82 -6.19 0.76 21.03
CA ARG A 82 -7.46 1.30 20.53
C ARG A 82 -7.30 2.16 19.27
N ASN A 83 -6.08 2.37 18.79
CA ASN A 83 -5.78 3.14 17.59
C ASN A 83 -5.14 2.24 16.52
N ARG A 84 -4.89 2.77 15.32
CA ARG A 84 -4.24 2.01 14.25
C ARG A 84 -2.73 2.15 14.31
N VAL A 85 -2.06 1.03 14.57
CA VAL A 85 -0.60 0.92 14.53
C VAL A 85 -0.22 -0.05 13.43
N GLU A 86 0.30 0.53 12.36
CA GLU A 86 0.55 -0.12 11.08
C GLU A 86 2.05 -0.33 10.85
N TYR A 87 2.37 -1.29 9.97
CA TYR A 87 3.74 -1.69 9.70
C TYR A 87 4.04 -1.62 8.21
N PHE A 88 5.07 -0.85 7.82
CA PHE A 88 5.37 -0.58 6.41
C PHE A 88 6.86 -0.78 6.08
N VAL A 89 7.22 -1.98 5.66
CA VAL A 89 8.59 -2.30 5.24
C VAL A 89 8.58 -2.94 3.85
N SER A 90 9.76 -3.25 3.31
CA SER A 90 9.85 -4.04 2.09
C SER A 90 9.20 -5.41 2.33
N TYR A 91 8.19 -5.69 1.52
CA TYR A 91 7.52 -6.98 1.39
C TYR A 91 8.35 -8.07 0.71
N TYR A 92 9.55 -7.77 0.24
CA TYR A 92 10.41 -8.82 -0.31
C TYR A 92 11.16 -9.54 0.81
N ASP A 93 11.05 -10.86 0.84
CA ASP A 93 11.92 -11.75 1.61
C ASP A 93 13.27 -11.90 0.91
N TYR A 94 13.23 -11.97 -0.42
CA TYR A 94 14.40 -11.94 -1.30
C TYR A 94 14.14 -10.98 -2.45
N TYR A 95 15.13 -10.18 -2.82
CA TYR A 95 15.05 -9.27 -3.95
C TYR A 95 16.40 -9.15 -4.65
N GLN A 96 16.41 -9.49 -5.93
CA GLN A 96 17.49 -9.22 -6.86
C GLN A 96 16.98 -8.20 -7.88
N PRO A 97 17.57 -7.00 -7.94
CA PRO A 97 17.20 -6.02 -8.95
C PRO A 97 17.65 -6.50 -10.33
N GLU A 98 16.91 -6.08 -11.35
CA GLU A 98 17.39 -6.15 -12.73
C GLU A 98 18.67 -5.31 -12.85
N ALA A 99 19.71 -5.90 -13.44
CA ALA A 99 20.98 -5.22 -13.63
C ALA A 99 21.71 -5.72 -14.88
N TYR A 100 22.56 -4.87 -15.43
CA TYR A 100 23.49 -5.26 -16.48
C TYR A 100 24.91 -4.93 -16.03
N VAL A 101 25.81 -5.92 -16.11
CA VAL A 101 27.20 -5.82 -15.71
C VAL A 101 28.07 -5.72 -16.97
N PRO A 102 28.55 -4.50 -17.35
CA PRO A 102 29.22 -4.31 -18.64
C PRO A 102 30.55 -5.05 -18.75
N SER A 103 31.27 -5.23 -17.64
CA SER A 103 32.58 -5.88 -17.63
C SER A 103 32.52 -7.36 -18.01
N SER A 104 31.37 -8.01 -17.80
CA SER A 104 31.15 -9.43 -18.09
C SER A 104 30.03 -9.67 -19.11
N ASP A 105 29.50 -8.60 -19.73
CA ASP A 105 28.33 -8.65 -20.63
C ASP A 105 27.21 -9.53 -20.07
N THR A 106 26.92 -9.37 -18.77
CA THR A 106 25.97 -10.21 -18.05
C THR A 106 24.73 -9.42 -17.72
N TYR A 107 23.59 -9.89 -18.22
CA TYR A 107 22.28 -9.45 -17.78
C TYR A 107 21.81 -10.31 -16.61
N ILE A 108 21.41 -9.64 -15.53
CA ILE A 108 20.88 -10.24 -14.32
C ILE A 108 19.38 -9.93 -14.33
N GLU A 109 18.57 -10.98 -14.47
CA GLU A 109 17.12 -10.86 -14.40
C GLU A 109 16.66 -10.48 -12.99
N LYS A 110 15.57 -9.72 -12.94
CA LYS A 110 14.85 -9.48 -11.70
C LYS A 110 14.34 -10.81 -11.16
N ASP A 111 14.63 -11.09 -9.90
CA ASP A 111 14.09 -12.22 -9.18
C ASP A 111 13.70 -11.77 -7.78
N SER A 112 12.54 -12.21 -7.30
CA SER A 112 12.03 -11.75 -6.01
C SER A 112 11.02 -12.72 -5.42
N SER A 113 11.04 -12.81 -4.09
CA SER A 113 10.05 -13.54 -3.31
C SER A 113 9.29 -12.54 -2.44
N ILE A 114 7.99 -12.47 -2.62
CA ILE A 114 7.10 -11.60 -1.83
C ILE A 114 6.66 -12.35 -0.57
N ASN A 115 6.64 -11.63 0.53
CA ASN A 115 6.06 -12.05 1.79
C ASN A 115 4.64 -11.49 1.87
N ASP A 116 3.65 -12.34 1.63
CA ASP A 116 2.24 -11.95 1.61
C ASP A 116 1.77 -11.26 2.90
N GLU A 117 2.35 -11.62 4.06
CA GLU A 117 1.95 -11.01 5.32
C GLU A 117 2.44 -9.57 5.44
N ILE A 118 3.66 -9.30 4.97
CA ILE A 118 4.16 -7.93 4.90
C ILE A 118 3.40 -7.11 3.86
N ASP A 119 3.04 -7.71 2.72
CA ASP A 119 2.24 -7.06 1.70
C ASP A 119 0.86 -6.64 2.24
N ARG A 120 0.18 -7.57 2.92
CA ARG A 120 -1.07 -7.30 3.64
C ARG A 120 -0.93 -6.11 4.59
N LEU A 121 0.14 -6.08 5.39
CA LEU A 121 0.39 -4.97 6.33
C LEU A 121 0.65 -3.63 5.63
N ARG A 122 1.24 -3.63 4.42
CA ARG A 122 1.41 -2.41 3.61
C ARG A 122 0.08 -1.90 3.07
N HIS A 123 -0.78 -2.79 2.60
CA HIS A 123 -2.14 -2.44 2.20
C HIS A 123 -2.95 -1.92 3.39
N SER A 124 -2.82 -2.54 4.58
CA SER A 124 -3.41 -2.06 5.84
C SER A 124 -2.94 -0.64 6.19
N ALA A 125 -1.64 -0.36 6.08
CA ALA A 125 -1.10 0.97 6.36
C ALA A 125 -1.67 2.06 5.44
N THR A 126 -1.69 1.80 4.14
CA THR A 126 -2.18 2.76 3.14
C THR A 126 -3.69 2.98 3.22
N SER A 127 -4.47 1.91 3.46
CA SER A 127 -5.92 2.03 3.66
C SER A 127 -6.28 2.76 4.96
N ALA A 128 -5.54 2.51 6.05
CA ALA A 128 -5.71 3.19 7.32
C ALA A 128 -5.47 4.70 7.18
N LEU A 129 -4.39 5.12 6.52
CA LEU A 129 -4.08 6.54 6.30
C LEU A 129 -5.17 7.27 5.50
N LEU A 130 -5.82 6.59 4.55
CA LEU A 130 -6.88 7.21 3.75
C LEU A 130 -8.22 7.32 4.46
N THR A 131 -8.43 6.52 5.51
CA THR A 131 -9.73 6.37 6.19
C THR A 131 -9.74 6.85 7.63
N ARG A 132 -8.58 7.08 8.26
CA ARG A 132 -8.45 7.40 9.68
C ARG A 132 -7.38 8.43 9.96
N GLN A 133 -7.55 9.19 11.04
CA GLN A 133 -6.56 10.17 11.53
C GLN A 133 -5.76 9.65 12.73
N ASP A 134 -6.18 8.56 13.36
CA ASP A 134 -5.53 7.95 14.51
C ASP A 134 -4.57 6.81 14.10
N VAL A 135 -3.68 7.12 13.15
CA VAL A 135 -2.76 6.15 12.52
C VAL A 135 -1.31 6.45 12.87
N ILE A 136 -0.60 5.45 13.40
CA ILE A 136 0.86 5.42 13.52
C ILE A 136 1.37 4.40 12.53
N VAL A 137 2.24 4.79 11.60
CA VAL A 137 2.91 3.86 10.70
C VAL A 137 4.37 3.73 11.11
N VAL A 138 4.80 2.52 11.46
CA VAL A 138 6.22 2.22 11.68
C VAL A 138 6.80 1.64 10.40
N ALA A 139 7.75 2.37 9.81
CA ALA A 139 8.25 2.09 8.48
C ALA A 139 9.78 1.94 8.42
N SER A 140 10.27 1.20 7.43
CA SER A 140 11.66 1.31 6.99
C SER A 140 11.81 2.40 5.94
N VAL A 141 12.99 2.52 5.32
CA VAL A 141 13.20 3.35 4.12
C VAL A 141 12.26 2.97 2.96
N SER A 142 11.50 1.88 3.05
CA SER A 142 10.44 1.60 2.07
C SER A 142 9.42 2.74 1.96
N CYS A 143 9.25 3.58 2.98
CA CYS A 143 8.32 4.72 2.94
C CYS A 143 8.66 5.77 1.88
N ILE A 144 9.92 5.85 1.43
CA ILE A 144 10.37 6.78 0.39
C ILE A 144 10.46 6.14 -1.00
N TYR A 145 10.07 4.87 -1.15
CA TYR A 145 9.99 4.20 -2.44
C TYR A 145 8.63 4.44 -3.10
N GLY A 146 8.62 4.34 -4.43
CA GLY A 146 7.43 4.59 -5.24
C GLY A 146 6.23 3.74 -4.83
N LEU A 147 5.07 4.39 -4.78
CA LEU A 147 3.74 3.82 -4.72
C LEU A 147 2.89 4.46 -5.83
N GLY A 148 1.76 3.84 -6.18
CA GLY A 148 0.76 4.51 -7.02
C GLY A 148 0.19 5.74 -6.33
N SER A 149 -0.46 6.60 -7.13
CA SER A 149 -1.06 7.83 -6.62
C SER A 149 -2.11 7.54 -5.54
N PRO A 150 -2.08 8.27 -4.39
CA PRO A 150 -3.12 8.16 -3.37
C PRO A 150 -4.51 8.52 -3.91
N GLU A 151 -4.58 9.44 -4.87
CA GLU A 151 -5.83 9.86 -5.52
C GLU A 151 -6.42 8.72 -6.34
N GLU A 152 -5.59 8.01 -7.12
CA GLU A 152 -6.00 6.83 -7.89
C GLU A 152 -6.39 5.67 -6.96
N TYR A 153 -5.60 5.44 -5.92
CA TYR A 153 -5.91 4.40 -4.94
C TYR A 153 -7.25 4.66 -4.24
N ARG A 154 -7.61 5.94 -4.01
CA ARG A 154 -8.93 6.36 -3.49
C ARG A 154 -10.04 6.36 -4.56
N ALA A 155 -9.74 6.67 -5.82
CA ALA A 155 -10.73 6.68 -6.90
C ALA A 155 -11.18 5.27 -7.29
N ASN A 156 -10.33 4.27 -7.05
CA ASN A 156 -10.58 2.87 -7.35
C ASN A 156 -11.14 2.08 -6.16
N LEU A 157 -11.72 2.74 -5.16
CA LEU A 157 -12.42 2.06 -4.07
C LEU A 157 -13.76 1.48 -4.54
N LEU A 158 -14.18 0.40 -3.90
CA LEU A 158 -15.56 -0.09 -3.94
C LEU A 158 -16.16 0.12 -2.55
N VAL A 159 -17.20 0.94 -2.48
CA VAL A 159 -17.93 1.20 -1.23
C VAL A 159 -19.31 0.55 -1.35
N LEU A 160 -19.64 -0.31 -0.40
CA LEU A 160 -20.92 -0.96 -0.28
C LEU A 160 -21.54 -0.57 1.07
N ARG A 161 -22.84 -0.30 1.10
CA ARG A 161 -23.59 -0.09 2.34
C ARG A 161 -24.81 -0.98 2.37
N THR A 162 -25.16 -1.43 3.57
CA THR A 162 -26.39 -2.20 3.79
C THR A 162 -27.61 -1.36 3.40
N GLY A 163 -28.51 -1.92 2.59
CA GLY A 163 -29.70 -1.25 2.05
C GLY A 163 -29.48 -0.41 0.79
N GLU A 164 -28.27 -0.34 0.24
CA GLU A 164 -28.03 0.29 -1.06
C GLU A 164 -28.23 -0.72 -2.22
N GLU A 165 -28.74 -0.23 -3.35
CA GLU A 165 -28.87 -1.02 -4.57
C GLU A 165 -27.55 -1.04 -5.37
N HIS A 166 -26.99 -2.24 -5.55
CA HIS A 166 -25.82 -2.55 -6.36
C HIS A 166 -26.09 -3.83 -7.16
N ASP A 167 -26.07 -3.73 -8.49
CA ASP A 167 -26.17 -4.93 -9.36
C ASP A 167 -24.98 -5.85 -9.08
N GLN A 168 -25.24 -7.15 -8.90
CA GLN A 168 -24.20 -8.13 -8.56
C GLN A 168 -23.05 -8.09 -9.58
N ARG A 169 -23.36 -8.02 -10.89
CA ARG A 169 -22.31 -8.04 -11.93
C ARG A 169 -21.44 -6.80 -11.89
N SER A 170 -22.01 -5.64 -11.54
CA SER A 170 -21.25 -4.40 -11.33
C SER A 170 -20.23 -4.54 -10.20
N ILE A 171 -20.61 -5.19 -9.08
CA ILE A 171 -19.69 -5.47 -7.96
C ILE A 171 -18.55 -6.37 -8.43
N LEU A 172 -18.87 -7.48 -9.13
CA LEU A 172 -17.86 -8.43 -9.60
C LEU A 172 -16.90 -7.79 -10.61
N SER A 173 -17.42 -6.99 -11.56
CA SER A 173 -16.59 -6.24 -12.51
C SER A 173 -15.65 -5.30 -11.79
N ARG A 174 -16.17 -4.55 -10.81
CA ARG A 174 -15.35 -3.61 -10.03
C ARG A 174 -14.25 -4.32 -9.23
N LEU A 175 -14.53 -5.49 -8.66
CA LEU A 175 -13.50 -6.28 -7.97
C LEU A 175 -12.39 -6.74 -8.92
N VAL A 176 -12.73 -7.14 -10.15
CA VAL A 176 -11.73 -7.49 -11.18
C VAL A 176 -10.90 -6.26 -11.59
N ASP A 177 -11.54 -5.11 -11.80
CA ASP A 177 -10.82 -3.85 -12.11
C ASP A 177 -9.83 -3.48 -11.00
N MET A 178 -10.20 -3.78 -9.75
CA MET A 178 -9.39 -3.62 -8.54
C MET A 178 -8.33 -4.71 -8.35
N GLN A 179 -8.11 -5.57 -9.35
CA GLN A 179 -7.12 -6.65 -9.38
C GLN A 179 -7.39 -7.80 -8.41
N TYR A 180 -8.67 -8.06 -8.09
CA TYR A 180 -9.04 -9.27 -7.37
C TYR A 180 -9.31 -10.44 -8.32
N ASP A 181 -8.80 -11.61 -7.97
CA ASP A 181 -9.02 -12.83 -8.72
C ASP A 181 -10.35 -13.49 -8.35
N ARG A 182 -11.09 -13.97 -9.36
CA ARG A 182 -12.23 -14.84 -9.10
C ARG A 182 -11.77 -16.28 -8.90
N ASN A 183 -11.94 -16.83 -7.70
CA ASN A 183 -11.59 -18.22 -7.39
C ASN A 183 -12.68 -18.94 -6.58
N ASP A 184 -13.53 -19.67 -7.29
CA ASP A 184 -14.67 -20.37 -6.68
C ASP A 184 -14.24 -21.60 -5.83
N MET A 185 -13.02 -22.11 -6.02
CA MET A 185 -12.50 -23.28 -5.30
C MET A 185 -11.85 -22.90 -3.97
N ALA A 186 -10.93 -21.95 -3.98
CA ALA A 186 -10.14 -21.54 -2.82
C ALA A 186 -10.18 -20.01 -2.70
N LEU A 187 -10.73 -19.52 -1.58
CA LEU A 187 -10.80 -18.10 -1.30
C LEU A 187 -9.48 -17.68 -0.64
N ALA A 188 -8.50 -17.34 -1.47
CA ALA A 188 -7.20 -16.82 -1.05
C ALA A 188 -7.25 -15.28 -0.89
N ARG A 189 -6.21 -14.69 -0.30
CA ARG A 189 -6.07 -13.22 -0.23
C ARG A 189 -6.11 -12.61 -1.62
N GLY A 190 -6.79 -11.47 -1.76
CA GLY A 190 -6.92 -10.80 -3.04
C GLY A 190 -7.84 -11.54 -4.02
N SER A 191 -8.72 -12.42 -3.51
CA SER A 191 -9.69 -13.13 -4.34
C SER A 191 -11.12 -13.01 -3.83
N PHE A 192 -12.07 -13.30 -4.71
CA PHE A 192 -13.48 -13.42 -4.38
C PHE A 192 -14.12 -14.65 -5.03
N ARG A 193 -15.27 -15.06 -4.51
CA ARG A 193 -16.12 -16.11 -5.10
C ARG A 193 -17.59 -15.80 -4.97
N VAL A 194 -18.41 -16.48 -5.77
CA VAL A 194 -19.86 -16.26 -5.78
C VAL A 194 -20.59 -17.57 -5.48
N ARG A 195 -21.53 -17.51 -4.54
CA ARG A 195 -22.41 -18.62 -4.14
C ARG A 195 -23.86 -18.15 -4.14
N GLY A 196 -24.54 -18.30 -5.28
CA GLY A 196 -25.88 -17.74 -5.46
C GLY A 196 -25.86 -16.22 -5.35
N ASP A 197 -26.63 -15.68 -4.42
CA ASP A 197 -26.74 -14.24 -4.17
C ASP A 197 -25.70 -13.74 -3.15
N THR A 198 -24.79 -14.61 -2.73
CA THR A 198 -23.71 -14.28 -1.79
C THR A 198 -22.38 -14.14 -2.51
N ILE A 199 -21.72 -12.99 -2.30
CA ILE A 199 -20.32 -12.77 -2.69
C ILE A 199 -19.47 -12.96 -1.43
N GLU A 200 -18.45 -13.80 -1.50
CA GLU A 200 -17.43 -13.90 -0.46
C GLU A 200 -16.12 -13.31 -0.99
N LEU A 201 -15.62 -12.31 -0.28
CA LEU A 201 -14.43 -11.54 -0.62
C LEU A 201 -13.36 -11.75 0.44
N HIS A 202 -12.11 -11.94 0.04
CA HIS A 202 -10.96 -11.86 0.94
C HIS A 202 -10.12 -10.61 0.60
N PRO A 203 -10.30 -9.50 1.33
CA PRO A 203 -9.54 -8.28 1.08
C PRO A 203 -8.03 -8.49 1.19
N ALA A 204 -7.24 -7.81 0.34
CA ALA A 204 -5.78 -7.95 0.34
C ALA A 204 -5.10 -7.48 1.65
N TYR A 205 -5.79 -6.68 2.46
CA TYR A 205 -5.29 -6.08 3.71
C TYR A 205 -5.83 -6.75 5.00
N GLU A 206 -6.82 -7.63 4.90
CA GLU A 206 -7.48 -8.23 6.07
C GLU A 206 -7.10 -9.71 6.25
N GLU A 207 -7.03 -10.17 7.49
CA GLU A 207 -6.94 -11.60 7.80
C GLU A 207 -8.28 -12.30 7.66
N THR A 208 -9.37 -11.54 7.83
CA THR A 208 -10.75 -12.01 7.76
C THR A 208 -11.34 -11.79 6.38
N GLY A 209 -12.34 -12.62 6.04
CA GLY A 209 -13.14 -12.44 4.84
C GLY A 209 -14.36 -11.57 5.11
N VAL A 210 -15.00 -11.13 4.05
CA VAL A 210 -16.29 -10.44 4.11
C VAL A 210 -17.29 -11.20 3.24
N ARG A 211 -18.43 -11.54 3.82
CA ARG A 211 -19.58 -12.09 3.12
C ARG A 211 -20.57 -10.96 2.86
N ILE A 212 -20.91 -10.77 1.59
CA ILE A 212 -21.87 -9.79 1.10
C ILE A 212 -23.08 -10.58 0.58
N GLU A 213 -24.18 -10.54 1.32
CA GLU A 213 -25.44 -11.21 0.99
C GLU A 213 -26.34 -10.18 0.27
N LEU A 214 -26.74 -10.49 -0.97
CA LEU A 214 -27.63 -9.65 -1.79
C LEU A 214 -29.05 -10.21 -1.81
N PHE A 215 -30.04 -9.32 -1.92
CA PHE A 215 -31.43 -9.66 -2.22
C PHE A 215 -31.86 -8.95 -3.51
N GLY A 216 -31.78 -9.65 -4.64
CA GLY A 216 -31.87 -9.02 -5.95
C GLY A 216 -30.67 -8.10 -6.15
N ASP A 217 -30.93 -6.79 -6.29
CA ASP A 217 -29.89 -5.77 -6.43
C ASP A 217 -29.61 -5.05 -5.09
N GLU A 218 -30.28 -5.39 -3.98
CA GLU A 218 -30.05 -4.73 -2.69
C GLU A 218 -28.97 -5.46 -1.87
N VAL A 219 -28.03 -4.72 -1.27
CA VAL A 219 -27.11 -5.28 -0.27
C VAL A 219 -27.87 -5.50 1.03
N GLU A 220 -28.39 -6.71 1.24
CA GLU A 220 -29.20 -7.06 2.42
C GLU A 220 -28.35 -7.11 3.69
N ARG A 221 -27.14 -7.67 3.59
CA ARG A 221 -26.29 -7.88 4.77
C ARG A 221 -24.82 -8.03 4.40
N MET A 222 -23.95 -7.39 5.16
CA MET A 222 -22.51 -7.62 5.12
C MET A 222 -22.02 -8.18 6.46
N THR A 223 -21.19 -9.20 6.44
CA THR A 223 -20.68 -9.84 7.64
C THR A 223 -19.20 -10.20 7.49
N ARG A 224 -18.38 -9.75 8.44
CA ARG A 224 -16.99 -10.19 8.57
C ARG A 224 -16.96 -11.62 9.10
N VAL A 225 -16.18 -12.48 8.44
CA VAL A 225 -16.13 -13.91 8.72
C VAL A 225 -14.70 -14.42 8.86
N ASP A 226 -14.50 -15.39 9.74
CA ASP A 226 -13.29 -16.20 9.76
C ASP A 226 -13.33 -17.17 8.56
N LEU A 227 -12.33 -17.12 7.69
CA LEU A 227 -12.30 -17.92 6.46
C LEU A 227 -11.95 -19.40 6.69
N LEU A 228 -11.35 -19.73 7.83
CA LEU A 228 -10.97 -21.10 8.19
C LEU A 228 -12.13 -21.82 8.88
N THR A 229 -12.81 -21.14 9.81
CA THR A 229 -13.91 -21.74 10.61
C THR A 229 -15.29 -21.46 10.03
N GLY A 230 -15.43 -20.39 9.23
CA GLY A 230 -16.72 -19.88 8.75
C GLY A 230 -17.52 -19.11 9.82
N GLU A 231 -16.92 -18.84 10.98
CA GLU A 231 -17.57 -18.11 12.08
C GLU A 231 -17.88 -16.66 11.68
N ARG A 232 -19.07 -16.18 12.05
CA ARG A 232 -19.47 -14.78 11.88
C ARG A 232 -18.89 -13.97 13.02
N LEU A 233 -18.04 -13.00 12.69
CA LEU A 233 -17.32 -12.18 13.67
C LEU A 233 -18.07 -10.89 13.98
N GLU A 234 -18.48 -10.17 12.94
CA GLU A 234 -19.06 -8.82 13.06
C GLU A 234 -19.99 -8.53 11.87
N GLU A 235 -21.12 -7.87 12.12
CA GLU A 235 -21.98 -7.31 11.07
C GLU A 235 -21.50 -5.90 10.69
N LEU A 236 -21.48 -5.60 9.39
CA LEU A 236 -20.97 -4.34 8.86
C LEU A 236 -22.10 -3.52 8.22
N ASP A 237 -22.20 -2.25 8.59
CA ASP A 237 -23.12 -1.30 7.93
C ASP A 237 -22.54 -0.74 6.62
N GLU A 238 -21.21 -0.60 6.57
CA GLU A 238 -20.46 -0.10 5.42
C GLU A 238 -19.19 -0.97 5.22
N LEU A 239 -18.90 -1.32 3.97
CA LEU A 239 -17.69 -1.98 3.54
C LEU A 239 -16.97 -1.12 2.51
N VAL A 240 -15.72 -0.76 2.80
CA VAL A 240 -14.82 -0.12 1.83
C VAL A 240 -13.77 -1.14 1.42
N VAL A 241 -13.78 -1.52 0.14
CA VAL A 241 -12.78 -2.39 -0.48
C VAL A 241 -11.74 -1.54 -1.18
N PHE A 242 -10.46 -1.81 -0.89
CA PHE A 242 -9.30 -1.18 -1.53
C PHE A 242 -8.73 -2.07 -2.64
N PRO A 243 -8.05 -1.52 -3.65
CA PRO A 243 -7.41 -2.33 -4.68
C PRO A 243 -6.39 -3.33 -4.11
N ALA A 244 -6.29 -4.49 -4.76
CA ALA A 244 -5.37 -5.57 -4.35
C ALA A 244 -3.90 -5.30 -4.69
N THR A 245 -3.59 -4.17 -5.34
CA THR A 245 -2.23 -3.72 -5.64
C THR A 245 -2.12 -2.20 -5.47
N HIS A 246 -0.94 -1.70 -5.10
CA HIS A 246 -0.66 -0.26 -5.05
C HIS A 246 -0.50 0.38 -6.44
N TYR A 247 -0.39 -0.42 -7.51
CA TYR A 247 -0.26 0.05 -8.89
C TYR A 247 -1.51 -0.29 -9.69
N VAL A 248 -2.64 0.33 -9.35
CA VAL A 248 -3.85 0.28 -10.18
C VAL A 248 -3.92 1.53 -11.04
N ALA A 249 -4.11 1.33 -12.35
CA ALA A 249 -4.41 2.37 -13.30
C ALA A 249 -5.63 1.95 -14.12
N GLY A 250 -6.60 2.85 -14.26
CA GLY A 250 -7.77 2.59 -15.11
C GLY A 250 -7.42 2.49 -16.59
N ASP A 251 -8.26 1.81 -17.37
CA ASP A 251 -8.07 1.52 -18.80
C ASP A 251 -7.70 2.74 -19.65
N GLU A 252 -8.35 3.89 -19.43
CA GLU A 252 -8.07 5.10 -20.19
C GLU A 252 -6.66 5.63 -19.93
N ARG A 253 -6.21 5.56 -18.68
CA ARG A 253 -4.89 5.99 -18.26
C ARG A 253 -3.82 5.06 -18.78
N LEU A 254 -4.07 3.75 -18.76
CA LEU A 254 -3.17 2.76 -19.33
C LEU A 254 -3.00 2.96 -20.85
N LYS A 255 -4.10 3.19 -21.57
CA LYS A 255 -4.05 3.51 -23.02
C LYS A 255 -3.24 4.78 -23.30
N ALA A 256 -3.45 5.84 -22.51
CA ALA A 256 -2.66 7.07 -22.64
C ALA A 256 -1.18 6.85 -22.34
N ALA A 257 -0.87 6.02 -21.34
CA ALA A 257 0.50 5.65 -20.98
C ALA A 257 1.19 4.88 -22.11
N MET A 258 0.51 3.91 -22.72
CA MET A 258 1.04 3.13 -23.84
C MET A 258 1.43 4.01 -25.04
N VAL A 259 0.56 4.96 -25.43
CA VAL A 259 0.87 5.91 -26.51
C VAL A 259 2.14 6.72 -26.20
N ARG A 260 2.30 7.13 -24.94
CA ARG A 260 3.49 7.87 -24.50
C ARG A 260 4.74 6.99 -24.50
N ILE A 261 4.64 5.74 -24.06
CA ILE A 261 5.75 4.76 -24.06
C ILE A 261 6.19 4.47 -25.50
N GLU A 262 5.25 4.29 -26.43
CA GLU A 262 5.55 4.10 -27.86
C GLU A 262 6.28 5.30 -28.47
N ALA A 263 5.86 6.52 -28.13
CA ALA A 263 6.52 7.73 -28.59
C ALA A 263 7.95 7.86 -28.05
N GLU A 264 8.16 7.61 -26.75
CA GLU A 264 9.48 7.63 -26.11
C GLU A 264 10.40 6.53 -26.67
N LEU A 265 9.84 5.34 -26.92
CA LEU A 265 10.54 4.23 -27.57
C LEU A 265 11.03 4.64 -28.96
N ALA A 266 10.15 5.23 -29.79
CA ALA A 266 10.52 5.65 -31.14
C ALA A 266 11.65 6.68 -31.15
N GLU A 267 11.58 7.69 -30.28
CA GLU A 267 12.65 8.68 -30.11
C GLU A 267 13.97 8.01 -29.68
N ARG A 268 13.90 7.12 -28.68
CA ARG A 268 15.10 6.48 -28.13
C ARG A 268 15.76 5.52 -29.11
N LEU A 269 14.98 4.80 -29.90
CA LEU A 269 15.48 3.93 -30.96
C LEU A 269 16.19 4.73 -32.06
N ALA A 270 15.61 5.84 -32.52
CA ALA A 270 16.24 6.71 -33.51
C ALA A 270 17.59 7.25 -33.03
N TRP A 271 17.69 7.62 -31.74
CA TRP A 271 18.95 8.03 -31.14
C TRP A 271 19.99 6.90 -31.14
N PHE A 272 19.63 5.69 -30.70
CA PHE A 272 20.57 4.55 -30.70
C PHE A 272 21.05 4.19 -32.11
N GLU A 273 20.15 4.20 -33.10
CA GLU A 273 20.50 3.91 -34.50
C GLU A 273 21.44 4.97 -35.08
N ALA A 274 21.20 6.26 -34.79
CA ALA A 274 22.09 7.36 -35.20
C ALA A 274 23.50 7.25 -34.59
N GLU A 275 23.59 6.75 -33.35
CA GLU A 275 24.87 6.51 -32.64
C GLU A 275 25.53 5.17 -33.00
N GLY A 276 24.96 4.39 -33.94
CA GLY A 276 25.49 3.09 -34.35
C GLY A 276 25.32 1.97 -33.31
N LYS A 277 24.48 2.17 -32.30
CA LYS A 277 24.21 1.24 -31.19
C LYS A 277 23.05 0.29 -31.53
N LEU A 278 23.25 -0.51 -32.58
CA LEU A 278 22.20 -1.34 -33.17
C LEU A 278 21.74 -2.47 -32.23
N LEU A 279 22.63 -3.03 -31.40
CA LEU A 279 22.29 -4.09 -30.46
C LEU A 279 21.42 -3.56 -29.32
N GLU A 280 21.74 -2.39 -28.79
CA GLU A 280 20.96 -1.70 -27.76
C GLU A 280 19.57 -1.32 -28.28
N ALA A 281 19.49 -0.79 -29.51
CA ALA A 281 18.23 -0.51 -30.17
C ALA A 281 17.36 -1.78 -30.31
N GLN A 282 17.96 -2.90 -30.75
CA GLN A 282 17.24 -4.17 -30.87
C GLN A 282 16.76 -4.69 -29.51
N ARG A 283 17.60 -4.66 -28.48
CA ARG A 283 17.25 -5.09 -27.11
C ARG A 283 16.08 -4.28 -26.55
N LEU A 284 16.15 -2.95 -26.66
CA LEU A 284 15.10 -2.05 -26.18
C LEU A 284 13.78 -2.30 -26.92
N ARG A 285 13.82 -2.36 -28.26
CA ARG A 285 12.63 -2.60 -29.10
C ARG A 285 11.93 -3.91 -28.72
N MET A 286 12.68 -4.99 -28.58
CA MET A 286 12.11 -6.30 -28.25
C MET A 286 11.44 -6.31 -26.87
N ARG A 287 12.12 -5.79 -25.85
CA ARG A 287 11.58 -5.78 -24.48
C ARG A 287 10.34 -4.88 -24.37
N THR A 288 10.43 -3.64 -24.84
CA THR A 288 9.34 -2.67 -24.69
C THR A 288 8.10 -3.06 -25.49
N ASN A 289 8.25 -3.63 -26.69
CA ASN A 289 7.08 -4.09 -27.46
C ASN A 289 6.38 -5.29 -26.78
N TYR A 290 7.15 -6.23 -26.23
CA TYR A 290 6.57 -7.34 -25.47
C TYR A 290 5.80 -6.83 -24.24
N ASP A 291 6.38 -5.88 -23.50
CA ASP A 291 5.71 -5.28 -22.34
C ASP A 291 4.44 -4.52 -22.76
N LEU A 292 4.46 -3.77 -23.87
CA LEU A 292 3.28 -3.10 -24.42
C LEU A 292 2.17 -4.08 -24.82
N GLU A 293 2.51 -5.22 -25.43
CA GLU A 293 1.55 -6.29 -25.74
C GLU A 293 0.92 -6.85 -24.45
N MET A 294 1.73 -7.11 -23.42
CA MET A 294 1.24 -7.59 -22.13
C MET A 294 0.33 -6.57 -21.43
N LEU A 295 0.67 -5.28 -21.46
CA LEU A 295 -0.18 -4.21 -20.95
C LEU A 295 -1.50 -4.11 -21.71
N ALA A 296 -1.50 -4.33 -23.03
CA ALA A 296 -2.71 -4.27 -23.86
C ALA A 296 -3.69 -5.42 -23.57
N GLU A 297 -3.17 -6.64 -23.40
CA GLU A 297 -3.98 -7.87 -23.29
C GLU A 297 -4.34 -8.20 -21.83
N VAL A 298 -3.42 -7.96 -20.89
CA VAL A 298 -3.53 -8.41 -19.50
C VAL A 298 -3.66 -7.23 -18.53
N GLY A 299 -3.27 -6.01 -18.94
CA GLY A 299 -3.27 -4.82 -18.06
C GLY A 299 -2.03 -4.73 -17.16
N VAL A 300 -1.16 -5.73 -17.16
CA VAL A 300 0.08 -5.77 -16.37
C VAL A 300 1.22 -6.44 -17.14
N CYS A 301 2.45 -6.00 -16.90
CA CYS A 301 3.66 -6.62 -17.43
C CYS A 301 4.69 -6.85 -16.32
N ASN A 302 5.69 -7.70 -16.58
CA ASN A 302 6.79 -7.85 -15.63
C ASN A 302 7.64 -6.57 -15.61
N GLY A 303 7.97 -6.07 -14.42
CA GLY A 303 8.68 -4.80 -14.29
C GLY A 303 7.82 -3.57 -14.59
N ILE A 304 6.49 -3.64 -14.41
CA ILE A 304 5.56 -2.51 -14.65
C ILE A 304 5.97 -1.22 -13.93
N GLU A 305 6.69 -1.31 -12.80
CA GLU A 305 7.20 -0.16 -12.07
C GLU A 305 8.17 0.72 -12.89
N ASN A 306 8.83 0.16 -13.91
CA ASN A 306 9.67 0.89 -14.85
C ASN A 306 8.86 1.89 -15.71
N TYR A 307 7.57 1.63 -15.87
CA TYR A 307 6.62 2.47 -16.60
C TYR A 307 5.77 3.35 -15.69
N SER A 308 6.12 3.47 -14.40
CA SER A 308 5.36 4.22 -13.40
C SER A 308 5.10 5.68 -13.79
N ALA A 309 6.07 6.39 -14.36
CA ALA A 309 5.86 7.79 -14.74
C ALA A 309 4.89 7.98 -15.91
N PRO A 310 4.98 7.23 -17.03
CA PRO A 310 3.94 7.19 -18.05
C PRO A 310 2.56 6.82 -17.51
N ILE A 311 2.46 5.75 -16.69
CA ILE A 311 1.22 5.27 -16.09
C ILE A 311 0.62 6.35 -15.19
N ASP A 312 1.43 7.01 -14.37
CA ASP A 312 0.97 8.12 -13.54
C ASP A 312 0.76 9.42 -14.34
N GLY A 313 0.98 9.47 -15.65
CA GLY A 313 0.89 10.72 -16.42
C GLY A 313 1.88 11.81 -15.95
N ARG A 314 2.91 11.44 -15.17
CA ARG A 314 3.89 12.36 -14.58
C ARG A 314 4.89 12.83 -15.63
N ALA A 315 5.24 14.11 -15.62
CA ALA A 315 6.27 14.65 -16.50
C ALA A 315 7.67 14.07 -16.15
N PRO A 316 8.61 13.97 -17.11
CA PRO A 316 9.97 13.53 -16.83
C PRO A 316 10.62 14.35 -15.70
N GLY A 317 11.33 13.67 -14.80
CA GLY A 317 11.97 14.29 -13.63
C GLY A 317 11.04 14.57 -12.45
N THR A 318 9.73 14.32 -12.58
CA THR A 318 8.79 14.44 -11.45
C THR A 318 9.00 13.28 -10.46
N PRO A 319 9.10 13.54 -9.15
CA PRO A 319 9.23 12.48 -8.15
C PRO A 319 8.02 11.53 -8.18
N PRO A 320 8.19 10.25 -7.80
CA PRO A 320 7.07 9.34 -7.61
C PRO A 320 6.27 9.71 -6.37
N HIS A 321 5.02 9.25 -6.30
CA HIS A 321 4.32 9.21 -5.03
C HIS A 321 4.96 8.17 -4.12
N THR A 322 4.91 8.42 -2.83
CA THR A 322 5.51 7.62 -1.77
C THR A 322 4.51 7.47 -0.64
N LEU A 323 4.87 6.74 0.43
CA LEU A 323 4.01 6.66 1.61
C LEU A 323 3.77 8.04 2.24
N LEU A 324 4.71 8.98 2.09
CA LEU A 324 4.57 10.32 2.64
C LEU A 324 3.38 11.08 2.03
N ASP A 325 3.03 10.80 0.76
CA ASP A 325 1.92 11.43 0.06
C ASP A 325 0.54 10.90 0.51
N PHE A 326 0.51 9.84 1.32
CA PHE A 326 -0.71 9.30 1.93
C PHE A 326 -1.05 9.96 3.30
N PHE A 327 -0.13 10.75 3.87
CA PHE A 327 -0.31 11.47 5.14
C PHE A 327 -1.01 12.83 4.98
#